data_AF-A0AA92WKU2-F1
#
_entry.id   AF-A0AA92WKU2-F1
#
_cell.length_a   1.000
_cell.length_b   1.000
_cell.length_c   1.000
_cell.angle_alpha   90.00
_cell.angle_beta   90.00
_cell.angle_gamma   90.00
#
_symmetry.space_group_name_H-M   'P 1'
#
loop_
_entity.id
_entity.type
_entity.pdbx_description
1 polymer ?
#
loop_
_entity_poly.entity_id
_entity_poly.type
_entity_poly.pdbx_seq_one_letter_code
_entity_poly.pdbx_strand_id
1 'polypeptide(L)'
;MRVFIDTNILIDFVVNREGFSEDADKLFALGITGDIKLMTSALSYVTAMYIAHKYEYQDVKETLLAVSNFVDVLDLQGNTVIEMLSSDWKDYEDAT
;
A
#
# COMPACT_ATOMS: atom_id res chain seq x y z
N MET A 1 -3.64 -17.23 -2.51
CA MET A 1 -2.50 -16.67 -1.74
C MET A 1 -2.84 -15.23 -1.36
N ARG A 2 -2.42 -14.76 -0.18
CA ARG A 2 -2.64 -13.38 0.28
C ARG A 2 -1.30 -12.65 0.25
N VAL A 3 -1.26 -11.45 -0.31
CA VAL A 3 -0.05 -10.64 -0.45
C VAL A 3 -0.32 -9.27 0.15
N PHE A 4 0.49 -8.89 1.13
CA PHE A 4 0.46 -7.56 1.71
C PHE A 4 1.31 -6.63 0.84
N ILE A 5 0.73 -5.50 0.45
CA ILE A 5 1.36 -4.48 -0.37
C ILE A 5 1.97 -3.45 0.56
N ASP A 6 3.28 -3.27 0.44
CA ASP A 6 3.99 -2.19 1.10
C ASP A 6 3.56 -0.82 0.56
N THR A 7 3.69 0.21 1.40
CA THR A 7 3.36 1.59 1.06
C THR A 7 4.12 2.08 -0.18
N ASN A 8 5.39 1.68 -0.35
CA ASN A 8 6.17 2.08 -1.54
C ASN A 8 5.61 1.49 -2.82
N ILE A 9 5.25 0.20 -2.80
CA ILE A 9 4.68 -0.49 -3.97
C ILE A 9 3.31 0.09 -4.34
N LEU A 10 2.50 0.45 -3.32
CA LEU A 10 1.25 1.17 -3.56
C LEU A 10 1.50 2.52 -4.25
N ILE A 11 2.49 3.28 -3.79
CA ILE A 11 2.88 4.56 -4.40
C ILE A 11 3.35 4.36 -5.83
N ASP A 12 4.28 3.43 -6.05
CA ASP A 12 4.88 3.15 -7.35
C ASP A 12 3.81 2.85 -8.41
N PHE A 13 2.74 2.12 -8.01
CA PHE A 13 1.57 1.89 -8.83
C PHE A 13 0.73 3.17 -9.04
N VAL A 14 0.26 3.82 -7.97
CA VAL A 14 -0.75 4.90 -8.10
C VAL A 14 -0.20 6.19 -8.70
N VAL A 15 1.11 6.44 -8.61
CA VAL A 15 1.75 7.62 -9.22
C VAL A 15 2.54 7.30 -10.47
N ASN A 16 2.57 6.04 -10.91
CA ASN A 16 3.39 5.55 -12.01
C ASN A 16 4.86 5.99 -11.87
N ARG A 17 5.49 5.63 -10.74
CA ARG A 17 6.84 6.11 -10.40
C ARG A 17 7.87 5.54 -11.37
N GLU A 18 8.63 6.43 -12.01
CA GLU A 18 9.64 6.08 -13.00
C GLU A 18 10.65 5.07 -12.45
N GLY A 19 10.85 3.97 -13.18
CA GLY A 19 11.78 2.89 -12.84
C GLY A 19 11.23 1.82 -11.88
N PHE A 20 10.02 2.00 -11.34
CA PHE A 20 9.41 1.04 -10.39
C PHE A 20 7.99 0.58 -10.79
N SER A 21 7.29 1.37 -11.61
CA SER A 21 5.89 1.11 -11.93
C SER A 21 5.63 -0.21 -12.67
N GLU A 22 6.54 -0.68 -13.51
CA GLU A 22 6.33 -1.90 -14.30
C GLU A 22 6.14 -3.15 -13.42
N ASP A 23 6.92 -3.27 -12.36
CA ASP A 23 6.82 -4.42 -11.44
C ASP A 23 5.60 -4.29 -10.52
N ALA A 24 5.26 -3.06 -10.12
CA ALA A 24 4.01 -2.80 -9.41
C ALA A 24 2.81 -3.17 -10.29
N ASP A 25 2.76 -2.73 -11.55
CA ASP A 25 1.67 -3.03 -12.49
C ASP A 25 1.44 -4.54 -12.65
N LYS A 26 2.53 -5.32 -12.80
CA LYS A 26 2.44 -6.79 -12.86
C LYS A 26 1.82 -7.37 -11.60
N LEU A 27 2.21 -6.89 -10.42
CA LEU A 27 1.67 -7.35 -9.14
C LEU A 27 0.17 -7.01 -9.00
N PHE A 28 -0.22 -5.77 -9.33
CA PHE A 28 -1.61 -5.34 -9.28
C PHE A 28 -2.48 -6.07 -10.32
N ALA A 29 -1.93 -6.40 -11.49
CA ALA A 29 -2.61 -7.22 -12.50
C ALA A 29 -2.95 -8.64 -11.98
N LEU A 30 -2.07 -9.26 -11.18
CA LEU A 30 -2.37 -10.54 -10.52
C LEU A 30 -3.53 -10.41 -9.51
N GLY A 31 -3.64 -9.26 -8.84
CA GLY A 31 -4.77 -8.94 -7.97
C GLY A 31 -6.08 -8.79 -8.75
N ILE A 32 -6.04 -8.06 -9.87
CA ILE A 32 -7.20 -7.79 -10.73
C ILE A 32 -7.73 -9.08 -11.38
N THR A 33 -6.83 -9.96 -11.83
CA THR A 33 -7.19 -11.25 -12.44
C THR A 33 -7.68 -12.28 -11.42
N GLY A 34 -7.46 -12.03 -10.13
CA GLY A 34 -7.88 -12.90 -9.03
C GLY A 34 -6.89 -14.02 -8.70
N ASP A 35 -5.69 -14.01 -9.30
CA ASP A 35 -4.64 -15.00 -9.03
C ASP A 35 -4.11 -14.88 -7.59
N ILE A 36 -4.08 -13.65 -7.05
CA ILE A 36 -3.72 -13.36 -5.65
C ILE A 36 -4.73 -12.42 -5.01
N LYS A 37 -4.86 -12.50 -3.69
CA LYS A 37 -5.61 -11.52 -2.91
C LYS A 37 -4.65 -10.47 -2.34
N LEU A 38 -4.82 -9.22 -2.77
CA LEU A 38 -4.03 -8.10 -2.30
C LEU A 38 -4.64 -7.47 -1.05
N MET A 39 -3.77 -7.02 -0.16
CA MET A 39 -4.16 -6.25 1.03
C MET A 39 -3.11 -5.20 1.35
N THR A 40 -3.50 -4.13 2.05
CA THR A 40 -2.58 -3.08 2.52
C THR A 40 -3.15 -2.43 3.78
N SER A 41 -2.35 -1.68 4.53
CA SER A 41 -2.86 -0.93 5.66
C SER A 41 -3.63 0.34 5.23
N ALA A 42 -4.60 0.76 6.06
CA ALA A 42 -5.25 2.06 5.94
C ALA A 42 -4.24 3.23 6.04
N LEU A 43 -3.16 3.04 6.81
CA LEU A 43 -2.08 4.03 6.93
C LEU A 43 -1.35 4.21 5.60
N SER A 44 -1.13 3.15 4.83
CA SER A 44 -0.49 3.22 3.51
C SER A 44 -1.27 4.10 2.53
N TYR A 45 -2.62 4.07 2.57
CA TYR A 45 -3.46 4.96 1.77
C TYR A 45 -3.29 6.44 2.15
N VAL A 46 -3.28 6.73 3.46
CA VAL A 46 -3.07 8.10 3.96
C VAL A 46 -1.68 8.60 3.59
N THR A 47 -0.66 7.76 3.75
CA THR A 47 0.73 8.07 3.41
C THR A 47 0.92 8.26 1.91
N ALA A 48 0.32 7.41 1.07
CA ALA A 48 0.34 7.57 -0.38
C ALA A 48 -0.29 8.90 -0.82
N MET A 49 -1.44 9.28 -0.25
CA MET A 49 -2.06 10.59 -0.50
C MET A 49 -1.20 11.77 -0.02
N TYR A 50 -0.55 11.63 1.13
CA TYR A 50 0.36 12.66 1.63
C TYR A 50 1.56 12.86 0.69
N ILE A 51 2.18 11.76 0.24
CA ILE A 51 3.30 11.78 -0.71
C ILE A 51 2.83 12.35 -2.05
N ALA A 52 1.67 11.92 -2.54
CA ALA A 52 1.05 12.45 -3.75
C ALA A 52 0.95 13.98 -3.70
N HIS A 53 0.41 14.51 -2.61
CA HIS A 53 0.28 15.95 -2.42
C HIS A 53 1.63 16.66 -2.34
N LYS A 54 2.58 16.11 -1.58
CA LYS A 54 3.91 16.70 -1.37
C LYS A 54 4.70 16.84 -2.68
N TYR A 55 4.52 15.92 -3.62
CA TYR A 55 5.20 15.90 -4.91
C TYR A 55 4.29 16.32 -6.08
N GLU A 56 3.12 16.89 -5.79
CA GLU A 56 2.17 17.43 -6.78
C GLU A 56 1.69 16.40 -7.82
N TYR A 57 1.63 15.11 -7.45
CA TYR A 57 1.02 14.08 -8.29
C TYR A 57 -0.50 14.30 -8.41
N GLN A 58 -1.01 14.09 -9.63
CA GLN A 58 -2.43 14.29 -9.97
C GLN A 58 -3.17 12.95 -9.99
N ASP A 59 -4.50 12.98 -9.88
CA ASP A 59 -5.41 11.83 -10.04
C ASP A 59 -5.16 10.63 -9.10
N VAL A 60 -4.33 10.80 -8.07
CA VAL A 60 -3.96 9.72 -7.14
C VAL A 60 -5.16 9.28 -6.29
N LYS A 61 -6.05 10.21 -5.94
CA LYS A 61 -7.26 9.91 -5.16
C LYS A 61 -8.18 8.96 -5.93
N GLU A 62 -8.45 9.28 -7.19
CA GLU A 62 -9.28 8.49 -8.10
C GLU A 62 -8.67 7.10 -8.30
N THR A 63 -7.34 7.04 -8.45
CA THR A 63 -6.60 5.78 -8.61
C THR A 63 -6.66 4.93 -7.34
N LEU A 64 -6.44 5.49 -6.16
CA LEU A 64 -6.56 4.78 -4.88
C LEU A 64 -7.98 4.25 -4.65
N LEU A 65 -9.02 5.02 -5.02
CA LEU A 65 -10.41 4.57 -4.97
C LEU A 65 -10.65 3.38 -5.92
N ALA A 66 -10.06 3.41 -7.12
CA ALA A 66 -10.14 2.28 -8.05
C ALA A 66 -9.46 1.02 -7.49
N VAL A 67 -8.28 1.18 -6.87
CA VAL A 67 -7.53 0.10 -6.20
C VAL A 67 -8.34 -0.55 -5.08
N SER A 68 -9.11 0.24 -4.31
CA SER A 68 -9.94 -0.28 -3.22
C SER A 68 -11.03 -1.26 -3.65
N ASN A 69 -11.33 -1.38 -4.95
CA ASN A 69 -12.30 -2.35 -5.44
C ASN A 69 -11.77 -3.80 -5.41
N PHE A 70 -10.45 -3.99 -5.37
CA PHE A 70 -9.83 -5.32 -5.43
C PHE A 70 -8.66 -5.52 -4.45
N VAL A 71 -8.32 -4.50 -3.67
CA VAL A 71 -7.37 -4.58 -2.55
C VAL A 71 -8.11 -4.43 -1.23
N ASP A 72 -7.92 -5.38 -0.31
CA ASP A 72 -8.44 -5.28 1.05
C ASP A 72 -7.64 -4.21 1.83
N VAL A 73 -8.31 -3.17 2.34
CA VAL A 73 -7.68 -2.18 3.23
C VAL A 73 -7.89 -2.62 4.68
N LEU A 74 -6.79 -2.83 5.39
CA LEU A 74 -6.76 -3.34 6.77
C LEU A 74 -6.58 -2.18 7.76
N ASP A 75 -7.37 -2.20 8.83
CA ASP A 75 -7.24 -1.24 9.92
C ASP A 75 -5.97 -1.52 10.75
N LEU A 76 -5.28 -0.44 11.12
CA LEU A 76 -4.15 -0.50 12.05
C LEU A 76 -4.61 -0.06 13.44
N GLN A 77 -4.49 -0.94 14.43
CA GLN A 77 -4.87 -0.63 15.80
C GLN A 77 -3.72 -0.01 16.58
N GLY A 78 -3.99 1.07 17.34
CA GLY A 78 -2.96 1.80 18.07
C GLY A 78 -2.22 0.98 19.14
N ASN A 79 -2.89 0.00 19.75
CA ASN A 79 -2.24 -0.94 20.69
C ASN A 79 -1.23 -1.85 19.96
N THR A 80 -1.57 -2.37 18.78
CA THR A 80 -0.63 -3.13 17.94
C THR A 80 0.62 -2.29 17.68
N VAL A 81 0.44 -1.01 17.31
CA VAL A 81 1.54 -0.04 17.13
C VAL A 81 2.44 0.05 18.36
N ILE A 82 1.84 0.27 19.53
CA ILE A 82 2.58 0.40 20.80
C ILE A 82 3.33 -0.89 21.16
N GLU A 83 2.70 -2.05 20.97
CA GLU A 83 3.30 -3.35 21.25
C GLU A 83 4.54 -3.62 20.38
N MET A 84 4.48 -3.34 19.08
CA MET A 84 5.65 -3.50 18.21
C MET A 84 6.80 -2.56 18.57
N LEU A 85 6.50 -1.31 18.93
CA LEU A 85 7.51 -0.34 19.39
C LEU A 85 8.23 -0.82 20.66
N SER A 86 7.60 -1.68 21.44
CA SER A 86 8.19 -2.30 22.63
C SER A 86 8.89 -3.64 22.37
N SER A 87 8.85 -4.13 21.12
CA SER A 87 9.50 -5.37 20.71
C SER A 87 10.94 -5.16 20.26
N ASP A 88 11.75 -6.23 20.26
CA ASP A 88 13.11 -6.22 19.70
C ASP A 88 13.14 -6.24 18.15
N TRP A 89 11.96 -6.14 17.51
CA TRP A 89 11.83 -6.19 16.07
C TRP A 89 12.32 -4.88 15.43
N LYS A 90 13.19 -5.00 14.43
CA LYS A 90 13.84 -3.82 13.80
C LYS A 90 13.05 -3.23 12.64
N ASP A 91 12.18 -4.04 12.05
CA ASP A 91 11.38 -3.67 10.88
C ASP A 91 9.91 -3.49 11.26
N TYR A 92 9.58 -2.30 11.74
CA TYR A 92 8.28 -2.01 12.35
C TYR A 92 7.11 -2.06 11.35
N GLU A 93 7.37 -1.98 10.05
CA GLU A 93 6.36 -2.09 8.99
C GLU A 93 5.96 -3.56 8.74
N ASP A 94 6.87 -4.51 8.97
CA ASP A 94 6.61 -5.96 8.89
C ASP A 94 5.94 -6.53 10.15
N ALA A 95 5.93 -5.77 11.24
CA ALA A 95 5.35 -6.21 12.50
C ALA A 95 3.84 -5.84 12.60
N THR A 96 3.35 -4.97 11.70
CA THR A 96 1.95 -4.48 11.63
C THR A 96 1.01 -5.37 10.85
#